data_AF-A0A6V8KLB2-F1
#
_entry.id   AF-A0A6V8KLB2-F1
#
_cell.length_a   1.000
_cell.length_b   1.000
_cell.length_c   1.000
_cell.angle_alpha   90.00
_cell.angle_beta   90.00
_cell.angle_gamma   90.00
#
_symmetry.space_group_name_H-M   'P 1'
#
loop_
_entity.id
_entity.type
_entity.pdbx_description
1 polymer ?
#
loop_
_entity_poly.entity_id
_entity_poly.type
_entity_poly.pdbx_seq_one_letter_code
_entity_poly.pdbx_strand_id
1 'polypeptide(L)'
;MAEAWVTDGDLRAAGERYAAGIPGYAVPAAHGVARKDGDELTFAHVNPPGAARVLPAVVMASVCGYVATTGVFPLDRARFAEAVARLTPAEAATHIPHPNLWTWRELLAGCDEDSTFLAFYLADAGDPVVDGDDARFRERFPA
;
A
#
# COMPACT_ATOMS: atom_id res chain seq x y z
N MET A 1 -3.91 23.35 -11.03
CA MET A 1 -4.87 22.23 -11.03
C MET A 1 -4.15 21.02 -10.49
N ALA A 2 -4.76 20.24 -9.60
CA ALA A 2 -4.19 18.98 -9.15
C ALA A 2 -4.17 17.97 -10.32
N GLU A 3 -3.19 17.08 -10.34
CA GLU A 3 -3.11 15.98 -11.31
C GLU A 3 -4.33 15.06 -11.15
N ALA A 4 -4.85 14.50 -12.25
CA ALA A 4 -5.97 13.57 -12.27
C ALA A 4 -5.69 12.42 -13.25
N TRP A 5 -5.96 11.17 -12.83
CA TRP A 5 -5.78 9.99 -13.67
C TRP A 5 -7.15 9.42 -14.03
N VAL A 6 -7.64 9.73 -15.23
CA VAL A 6 -9.02 9.46 -15.63
C VAL A 6 -9.15 8.11 -16.33
N THR A 7 -8.09 7.66 -16.99
CA THR A 7 -8.10 6.45 -17.82
C THR A 7 -7.19 5.36 -17.24
N ASP A 8 -7.37 4.12 -17.68
CA ASP A 8 -6.43 3.02 -17.38
C ASP A 8 -5.01 3.34 -17.83
N GLY A 9 -4.88 4.07 -18.94
CA GLY A 9 -3.59 4.55 -19.45
C GLY A 9 -2.91 5.51 -18.47
N ASP A 10 -3.66 6.42 -17.86
CA ASP A 10 -3.13 7.38 -16.88
C ASP A 10 -2.67 6.68 -15.60
N LEU A 11 -3.48 5.74 -15.11
CA LEU A 11 -3.15 4.95 -13.91
C LEU A 11 -1.90 4.10 -14.13
N ARG A 12 -1.79 3.45 -15.29
CA ARG A 12 -0.60 2.69 -15.67
C ARG A 12 0.62 3.59 -15.79
N ALA A 13 0.50 4.72 -16.50
CA ALA A 13 1.59 5.67 -16.66
C ALA A 13 2.05 6.27 -15.32
N ALA A 14 1.13 6.52 -14.40
CA ALA A 14 1.46 6.94 -13.04
C ALA A 14 2.25 5.87 -12.29
N GLY A 15 1.79 4.61 -12.33
CA GLY A 15 2.49 3.49 -11.72
C GLY A 15 3.91 3.32 -12.27
N GLU A 16 4.07 3.40 -13.59
CA GLU A 16 5.37 3.35 -14.27
C GLU A 16 6.29 4.51 -13.84
N ARG A 17 5.76 5.74 -13.70
CA ARG A 17 6.53 6.90 -13.20
C ARG A 17 7.04 6.68 -11.78
N TYR A 18 6.19 6.20 -10.87
CA TYR A 18 6.61 5.91 -9.50
C TYR A 18 7.65 4.78 -9.46
N ALA A 19 7.45 3.71 -10.24
CA ALA A 19 8.40 2.60 -10.32
C ALA A 19 9.77 3.04 -10.83
N ALA A 20 9.81 3.88 -11.86
CA ALA A 20 11.04 4.44 -12.40
C ALA A 20 11.80 5.33 -11.39
N GLY A 21 11.10 5.89 -10.40
CA GLY A 21 11.69 6.66 -9.30
C GLY A 21 12.34 5.82 -8.21
N ILE A 22 12.19 4.49 -8.23
CA ILE A 22 12.70 3.58 -7.21
C ILE A 22 13.66 2.57 -7.89
N PRO A 23 14.99 2.84 -7.88
CA PRO A 23 15.97 1.94 -8.50
C PRO A 23 15.87 0.51 -7.93
N GLY A 24 15.69 -0.47 -8.82
CA GLY A 24 15.57 -1.88 -8.45
C GLY A 24 14.18 -2.32 -8.00
N TYR A 25 13.16 -1.45 -8.12
CA TYR A 25 11.80 -1.81 -7.74
C TYR A 25 11.31 -3.07 -8.46
N ALA A 26 10.76 -4.00 -7.67
CA ALA A 26 10.07 -5.19 -8.15
C ALA A 26 8.63 -5.18 -7.62
N VAL A 27 7.68 -5.48 -8.50
CA VAL A 27 6.27 -5.61 -8.10
C VAL A 27 6.16 -6.71 -7.06
N PRO A 28 5.60 -6.44 -5.87
CA PRO A 28 5.44 -7.46 -4.84
C PRO A 28 4.38 -8.49 -5.24
N ALA A 29 4.55 -9.73 -4.79
CA ALA A 29 3.52 -10.75 -4.83
C ALA A 29 2.27 -10.32 -4.04
N ALA A 30 2.43 -9.69 -2.88
CA ALA A 30 1.32 -9.19 -2.06
C ALA A 30 1.69 -7.89 -1.33
N HIS A 31 0.69 -7.06 -1.04
CA HIS A 31 0.90 -5.88 -0.21
C HIS A 31 -0.35 -5.44 0.55
N GLY A 32 -0.15 -4.69 1.62
CA GLY A 32 -1.22 -4.10 2.39
C GLY A 32 -0.70 -3.06 3.38
N VAL A 33 -1.62 -2.41 4.07
CA VAL A 33 -1.33 -1.44 5.12
C VAL A 33 -2.22 -1.74 6.32
N ALA A 34 -1.67 -1.61 7.52
CA ALA A 34 -2.45 -1.59 8.75
C ALA A 34 -2.14 -0.35 9.57
N ARG A 35 -3.15 0.15 10.27
CA ARG A 35 -2.94 1.01 11.44
C ARG A 35 -2.63 0.12 12.64
N LYS A 36 -1.68 0.55 13.46
CA LYS A 36 -1.25 -0.12 14.68
C LYS A 36 -1.49 0.78 15.89
N ASP A 37 -2.37 0.31 16.78
CA ASP A 37 -2.73 0.95 18.03
C ASP A 37 -2.31 0.00 19.18
N GLY A 38 -1.10 0.20 19.71
CA GLY A 38 -0.47 -0.82 20.57
C GLY A 38 -0.19 -2.11 19.81
N ASP A 39 -0.81 -3.22 20.23
CA ASP A 39 -0.71 -4.54 19.57
C ASP A 39 -1.87 -4.83 18.60
N GLU A 40 -2.87 -3.94 18.52
CA GLU A 40 -4.00 -4.11 17.61
C GLU A 40 -3.66 -3.65 16.20
N LEU A 41 -3.97 -4.48 15.20
CA LEU A 41 -3.81 -4.15 13.78
C LEU A 41 -5.18 -4.02 13.12
N THR A 42 -5.46 -2.82 12.61
CA THR A 42 -6.61 -2.57 11.75
C THR A 42 -6.13 -2.51 10.30
N PHE A 43 -6.45 -3.53 9.50
CA PHE A 43 -6.01 -3.62 8.11
C PHE A 43 -6.91 -2.81 7.17
N ALA A 44 -6.27 -2.07 6.26
CA ALA A 44 -6.91 -1.59 5.05
C ALA A 44 -7.17 -2.75 4.07
N HIS A 45 -7.61 -2.43 2.86
CA HIS A 45 -7.71 -3.41 1.79
C HIS A 45 -6.37 -4.14 1.58
N VAL A 46 -6.40 -5.47 1.68
CA VAL A 46 -5.25 -6.35 1.45
C VAL A 46 -5.25 -6.81 0.00
N ASN A 47 -4.08 -6.75 -0.64
CA ASN A 47 -3.89 -7.22 -2.01
C ASN A 47 -3.07 -8.53 -1.93
N PRO A 48 -3.72 -9.71 -1.95
CA PRO A 48 -3.05 -11.00 -1.78
C PRO A 48 -2.28 -11.40 -3.05
N PRO A 49 -1.46 -12.48 -2.98
CA PRO A 49 -0.82 -13.09 -4.14
C PRO A 49 -1.80 -13.33 -5.30
N GLY A 50 -1.40 -12.96 -6.51
CA GLY A 50 -2.23 -13.10 -7.72
C GLY A 50 -3.29 -12.02 -7.92
N ALA A 51 -3.51 -11.13 -6.94
CA ALA A 51 -4.43 -9.99 -7.04
C ALA A 51 -3.76 -8.64 -6.69
N ALA A 52 -2.43 -8.60 -6.66
CA ALA A 52 -1.65 -7.42 -6.33
C ALA A 52 -1.93 -6.26 -7.31
N ARG A 53 -2.46 -5.15 -6.78
CA ARG A 53 -2.63 -3.92 -7.56
C ARG A 53 -1.33 -3.12 -7.57
N VAL A 54 -0.75 -2.94 -8.76
CA VAL A 54 0.58 -2.33 -8.94
C VAL A 54 0.66 -0.88 -8.50
N LEU A 55 -0.30 -0.03 -8.91
CA LEU A 55 -0.28 1.41 -8.61
C LEU A 55 -0.23 1.71 -7.09
N PRO A 56 -1.15 1.20 -6.23
CA PRO A 56 -1.05 1.45 -4.80
C PRO A 56 0.22 0.85 -4.19
N ALA A 57 0.68 -0.32 -4.68
CA ALA A 57 1.92 -0.93 -4.20
C ALA A 57 3.13 0.00 -4.39
N VAL A 58 3.28 0.56 -5.59
CA VAL A 58 4.43 1.40 -5.92
C VAL A 58 4.33 2.81 -5.31
N VAL A 59 3.11 3.36 -5.17
CA VAL A 59 2.91 4.63 -4.46
C VAL A 59 3.32 4.49 -3.01
N MET A 60 2.89 3.44 -2.32
CA MET A 60 3.31 3.22 -0.93
C MET A 60 4.82 2.94 -0.82
N ALA A 61 5.39 2.20 -1.77
CA ALA A 61 6.82 1.89 -1.80
C ALA A 61 7.67 3.17 -1.90
N SER A 62 7.19 4.15 -2.67
CA SER A 62 7.84 5.46 -2.85
C SER A 62 7.91 6.31 -1.56
N VAL A 63 7.24 5.87 -0.50
CA VAL A 63 7.19 6.52 0.80
C VAL A 63 7.84 5.65 1.89
N CYS A 64 7.57 4.34 1.90
CA CYS A 64 8.05 3.43 2.94
C CYS A 64 9.44 2.85 2.66
N GLY A 65 9.97 2.98 1.43
CA GLY A 65 11.29 2.50 1.05
C GLY A 65 11.35 1.03 0.63
N TYR A 66 10.21 0.39 0.37
CA TYR A 66 10.20 -0.92 -0.27
C TYR A 66 10.83 -0.84 -1.68
N VAL A 67 11.68 -1.82 -2.00
CA VAL A 67 12.28 -1.98 -3.33
C VAL A 67 11.91 -3.34 -3.91
N ALA A 68 12.36 -4.44 -3.30
CA ALA A 68 12.16 -5.78 -3.84
C ALA A 68 12.32 -6.88 -2.76
N THR A 69 11.98 -6.59 -1.50
CA THR A 69 12.17 -7.52 -0.39
C THR A 69 10.90 -7.71 0.42
N THR A 70 10.65 -8.95 0.84
CA THR A 70 9.61 -9.24 1.83
C THR A 70 9.95 -8.55 3.15
N GLY A 71 8.98 -7.87 3.75
CA GLY A 71 9.19 -7.12 4.98
C GLY A 71 7.99 -6.29 5.45
N VAL A 72 8.14 -5.81 6.69
CA VAL A 72 7.22 -4.89 7.36
C VAL A 72 7.92 -3.53 7.48
N PHE A 73 7.28 -2.47 6.99
CA PHE A 73 7.85 -1.14 6.86
C PHE A 73 7.05 -0.15 7.72
N PRO A 74 7.60 0.31 8.86
CA PRO A 74 6.94 1.28 9.71
C PRO A 74 6.79 2.65 9.06
N LEU A 75 5.65 3.29 9.32
CA LEU A 75 5.28 4.61 8.85
C LEU A 75 4.66 5.40 10.01
N ASP A 76 5.06 6.66 10.13
CA ASP A 76 4.32 7.62 10.93
C ASP A 76 3.08 8.10 10.15
N ARG A 77 2.19 8.83 10.85
CA ARG A 77 0.98 9.41 10.27
C ARG A 77 1.27 10.35 9.11
N ALA A 78 2.36 11.12 9.16
CA ALA A 78 2.69 12.10 8.13
C ALA A 78 3.05 11.42 6.81
N ARG A 79 3.91 10.38 6.86
CA ARG A 79 4.27 9.57 5.71
C ARG A 79 3.07 8.81 5.16
N PHE A 80 2.23 8.22 6.02
CA PHE A 80 1.03 7.55 5.52
C PHE A 80 0.05 8.53 4.84
N ALA A 81 -0.14 9.73 5.40
CA ALA A 81 -0.91 10.79 4.77
C ALA A 81 -0.32 11.23 3.42
N GLU A 82 1.00 11.29 3.30
CA GLU A 82 1.68 11.56 2.03
C GLU A 82 1.37 10.49 0.97
N ALA A 83 1.41 9.20 1.34
CA ALA A 83 1.05 8.12 0.42
C ALA A 83 -0.41 8.22 -0.07
N VAL A 84 -1.34 8.58 0.82
CA VAL A 84 -2.76 8.82 0.46
C VAL A 84 -2.90 10.02 -0.48
N ALA A 85 -2.19 11.11 -0.23
CA ALA A 85 -2.18 12.28 -1.10
C ALA A 85 -1.63 11.93 -2.50
N ARG A 86 -0.55 11.15 -2.57
CA ARG A 86 0.07 10.68 -3.83
C ARG A 86 -0.85 9.75 -4.64
N LEU A 87 -1.71 8.97 -3.99
CA LEU A 87 -2.67 8.07 -4.65
C LEU A 87 -4.00 8.75 -5.01
N THR A 88 -4.31 9.89 -4.40
CA THR A 88 -5.58 10.62 -4.57
C THR A 88 -5.97 10.89 -6.03
N PRO A 89 -5.05 11.23 -6.97
CA PRO A 89 -5.40 11.43 -8.39
C PRO A 89 -6.12 10.24 -9.06
N ALA A 90 -5.97 9.03 -8.52
CA ALA A 90 -6.66 7.84 -9.02
C ALA A 90 -8.19 7.91 -8.91
N GLU A 91 -8.73 8.70 -7.96
CA GLU A 91 -10.18 8.80 -7.76
C GLU A 91 -10.93 9.37 -8.97
N ALA A 92 -10.22 10.06 -9.88
CA ALA A 92 -10.78 10.56 -11.12
C ALA A 92 -11.14 9.44 -12.13
N ALA A 93 -10.53 8.26 -12.02
CA ALA A 93 -10.89 7.07 -12.78
C ALA A 93 -12.12 6.41 -12.17
N THR A 94 -13.31 6.93 -12.45
CA THR A 94 -14.58 6.49 -11.85
C THR A 94 -15.09 5.16 -12.41
N HIS A 95 -14.51 4.65 -13.49
CA HIS A 95 -14.90 3.39 -14.14
C HIS A 95 -14.35 2.14 -13.43
N ILE A 96 -13.45 2.30 -12.45
CA ILE A 96 -12.92 1.20 -11.63
C ILE A 96 -12.99 1.54 -10.13
N PRO A 97 -13.10 0.53 -9.24
CA PRO A 97 -13.02 0.76 -7.81
C PRO A 97 -11.57 0.98 -7.33
N HIS A 98 -11.42 1.83 -6.30
CA HIS A 98 -10.14 2.16 -5.65
C HIS A 98 -10.10 1.74 -4.17
N PRO A 99 -10.25 0.45 -3.85
CA PRO A 99 -10.42 0.00 -2.46
C PRO A 99 -9.22 0.34 -1.57
N ASN A 100 -8.00 0.34 -2.11
CA ASN A 100 -6.80 0.80 -1.39
C ASN A 100 -6.94 2.27 -0.97
N LEU A 101 -7.28 3.17 -1.89
CA LEU A 101 -7.40 4.60 -1.59
C LEU A 101 -8.48 4.86 -0.53
N TRP A 102 -9.65 4.23 -0.66
CA TRP A 102 -10.76 4.44 0.27
C TRP A 102 -10.44 3.92 1.67
N THR A 103 -9.94 2.69 1.78
CA THR A 103 -9.59 2.12 3.09
C THR A 103 -8.38 2.80 3.73
N TRP A 104 -7.42 3.33 2.95
CA TRP A 104 -6.34 4.15 3.52
C TRP A 104 -6.86 5.46 4.12
N ARG A 105 -7.84 6.10 3.48
CA ARG A 105 -8.51 7.28 4.02
C ARG A 105 -9.28 6.96 5.30
N GLU A 106 -9.94 5.81 5.36
CA GLU A 106 -10.61 5.33 6.58
C GLU A 106 -9.61 5.11 7.72
N LEU A 107 -8.47 4.47 7.45
CA LEU A 107 -7.41 4.29 8.45
C LEU A 107 -6.90 5.64 9.00
N LEU A 108 -6.67 6.64 8.13
CA LEU A 108 -6.25 7.99 8.55
C LEU A 108 -7.35 8.74 9.30
N ALA A 109 -8.61 8.57 8.94
CA ALA A 109 -9.71 9.24 9.60
C ALA A 109 -9.98 8.68 11.00
N GLY A 110 -9.73 7.38 11.20
CA GLY A 110 -9.94 6.72 12.48
C GLY A 110 -8.73 6.71 13.41
N CYS A 111 -7.58 7.30 13.04
CA CYS A 111 -6.36 7.21 13.83
C CYS A 111 -6.32 8.25 14.97
N ASP A 112 -5.74 7.85 16.10
CA ASP A 112 -5.41 8.73 17.21
C ASP A 112 -4.04 9.38 17.02
N GLU A 113 -3.62 10.22 17.95
CA GLU A 113 -2.31 10.91 17.90
C GLU A 113 -1.14 9.93 17.95
N ASP A 114 -1.27 8.86 18.74
CA ASP A 114 -0.23 7.84 18.94
C ASP A 114 -0.31 6.67 17.95
N SER A 115 -1.29 6.66 17.05
CA SER A 115 -1.43 5.62 16.03
C SER A 115 -0.22 5.60 15.09
N THR A 116 0.30 4.41 14.84
CA THR A 116 1.35 4.19 13.82
C THR A 116 0.80 3.36 12.67
N PHE A 117 1.56 3.24 11.58
CA PHE A 117 1.14 2.46 10.42
C PHE A 117 2.25 1.50 10.00
N LEU A 118 1.86 0.34 9.49
CA LEU A 118 2.75 -0.66 8.93
C LEU A 118 2.36 -0.93 7.48
N ALA A 119 3.30 -0.79 6.56
CA ALA A 119 3.16 -1.28 5.20
C ALA A 119 3.80 -2.67 5.08
N PHE A 120 3.07 -3.61 4.50
CA PHE A 120 3.48 -4.99 4.34
C PHE A 120 3.74 -5.26 2.87
N TYR A 121 4.87 -5.92 2.58
CA TYR A 121 5.20 -6.38 1.25
C TYR A 121 5.69 -7.83 1.31
N LEU A 122 5.18 -8.67 0.40
CA LEU A 122 5.79 -9.94 0.04
C LEU A 122 6.42 -9.79 -1.33
N ALA A 123 7.74 -9.92 -1.43
CA ALA A 123 8.44 -9.99 -2.71
C ALA A 123 8.06 -11.30 -3.42
N ASP A 124 8.15 -12.43 -2.72
CA ASP A 124 7.67 -13.73 -3.18
C ASP A 124 6.66 -14.33 -2.18
N ALA A 125 5.65 -15.05 -2.67
CA ALA A 125 4.64 -15.69 -1.83
C ALA A 125 5.21 -16.83 -0.97
N GLY A 126 6.32 -17.44 -1.40
CA GLY A 126 7.06 -18.47 -0.68
C GLY A 126 8.11 -17.93 0.28
N ASP A 127 8.31 -16.61 0.36
CA ASP A 127 9.28 -16.03 1.30
C ASP A 127 8.89 -16.35 2.76
N PRO A 128 9.87 -16.61 3.64
CA PRO A 128 9.60 -16.92 5.03
C PRO A 128 8.89 -15.75 5.73
N VAL A 129 8.14 -16.08 6.79
CA VAL A 129 7.52 -15.08 7.66
C VAL A 129 8.62 -14.28 8.36
N VAL A 130 8.52 -12.95 8.31
CA VAL A 130 9.53 -12.05 8.87
C VAL A 130 9.33 -11.83 10.37
N ASP A 131 8.08 -11.61 10.80
CA ASP A 131 7.70 -11.41 12.19
C ASP A 131 6.21 -11.74 12.45
N GLY A 132 5.73 -11.47 13.66
CA GLY A 132 4.34 -11.72 14.04
C GLY A 132 3.32 -10.81 13.33
N ASP A 133 3.71 -9.60 12.92
CA ASP A 133 2.82 -8.70 12.19
C ASP A 133 2.67 -9.17 10.72
N ASP A 134 3.75 -9.65 10.09
CA ASP A 134 3.71 -10.32 8.79
C ASP A 134 2.82 -11.57 8.83
N ALA A 135 2.95 -12.41 9.88
CA ALA A 135 2.07 -13.57 10.05
C ALA A 135 0.59 -13.18 10.03
N ARG A 136 0.21 -12.16 10.82
CA ARG A 136 -1.17 -11.64 10.88
C ARG A 136 -1.63 -11.01 9.57
N PHE A 137 -0.73 -10.39 8.80
CA PHE A 137 -1.03 -9.90 7.46
C PHE A 137 -1.38 -11.06 6.50
N ARG A 138 -0.62 -12.16 6.54
CA ARG A 138 -0.85 -13.33 5.67
C ARG A 138 -2.14 -14.07 6.01
N GLU A 139 -2.58 -14.06 7.27
CA GLU A 139 -3.89 -14.58 7.70
C GLU A 139 -5.09 -13.85 7.05
N ARG A 140 -4.86 -12.70 6.42
CA ARG A 140 -5.90 -11.93 5.71
C ARG A 140 -6.11 -12.41 4.28
N PHE A 141 -5.28 -13.31 3.77
CA PHE A 141 -5.43 -13.82 2.41
C PHE A 141 -6.64 -14.76 2.33
N PRO A 142 -7.35 -14.79 1.19
CA PRO A 142 -8.38 -15.80 0.97
C PRO A 142 -7.77 -17.20 1.03
N ALA A 143 -8.55 -18.16 1.54
CA ALA A 143 -8.20 -19.57 1.61
C ALA A 143 -8.11 -20.22 0.22
#